data_AF-X1NRW7-F1
#
_entry.id   AF-X1NRW7-F1
#
_cell.length_a   1.000
_cell.length_b   1.000
_cell.length_c   1.000
_cell.angle_alpha   90.00
_cell.angle_beta   90.00
_cell.angle_gamma   90.00
#
_symmetry.space_group_name_H-M   'P 1'
#
loop_
_entity.id
_entity.type
_entity.pdbx_description
1 polymer ?
#
loop_
_entity_poly.entity_id
_entity_poly.type
_entity_poly.pdbx_seq_one_letter_code
_entity_poly.pdbx_strand_id
1 'polypeptide(L)'
;MPEKAIDLKIALSATQQRILGKNPARRYAIFVKDAGTDVIRLAFGIPAVSGRGLRLNEAGSNYEINLTNLWTGEVYAIAESGTPDLIVQEW
;
A
#
# COMPACT_ATOMS: atom_id res chain seq x y z
N MET A 1 14.92 -18.42 3.81
CA MET A 1 15.01 -16.94 3.85
C MET A 1 14.04 -16.41 2.81
N PRO A 2 13.39 -15.25 2.96
CA PRO A 2 12.58 -14.72 1.86
C PRO A 2 13.50 -14.48 0.66
N GLU A 3 13.25 -15.16 -0.45
CA GLU A 3 14.13 -15.17 -1.63
C GLU A 3 13.88 -13.96 -2.54
N LYS A 4 12.88 -13.14 -2.21
CA LYS A 4 12.50 -11.95 -2.97
C LYS A 4 12.01 -10.85 -2.02
N ALA A 5 12.80 -9.79 -1.92
CA ALA A 5 12.33 -8.53 -1.34
C ALA A 5 11.72 -7.68 -2.46
N ILE A 6 10.60 -7.04 -2.17
CA ILE A 6 10.07 -5.96 -3.01
C ILE A 6 10.45 -4.64 -2.34
N ASP A 7 10.92 -3.68 -3.14
CA ASP A 7 11.15 -2.30 -2.73
C ASP A 7 10.72 -1.39 -3.87
N LEU A 8 9.58 -0.72 -3.71
CA LEU A 8 8.96 0.07 -4.76
C LEU A 8 8.61 1.46 -4.24
N LYS A 9 8.82 2.47 -5.07
CA LYS A 9 8.25 3.81 -4.92
C LYS A 9 7.21 4.01 -6.01
N ILE A 10 5.98 4.30 -5.61
CA ILE A 10 4.82 4.39 -6.49
C ILE A 10 4.16 5.76 -6.32
N ALA A 11 4.18 6.57 -7.37
CA ALA A 11 3.36 7.77 -7.44
C ALA A 11 1.90 7.37 -7.67
N LEU A 12 1.01 7.79 -6.76
CA LEU A 12 -0.41 7.50 -6.86
C LEU A 12 -1.16 8.62 -7.59
N SER A 13 -2.42 8.36 -7.92
CA SER A 13 -3.37 9.34 -8.43
C SER A 13 -4.77 8.98 -7.94
N ALA A 14 -5.77 9.76 -8.35
CA ALA A 14 -7.19 9.43 -8.12
C ALA A 14 -7.66 8.15 -8.85
N THR A 15 -6.82 7.57 -9.72
CA THR A 15 -7.12 6.28 -10.37
C THR A 15 -6.54 5.13 -9.55
N GLN A 16 -7.34 4.09 -9.35
CA GLN A 16 -6.92 2.91 -8.58
C GLN A 16 -5.76 2.17 -9.27
N GLN A 17 -4.78 1.81 -8.45
CA GLN A 17 -3.59 1.10 -8.89
C GLN A 17 -3.31 -0.08 -7.97
N ARG A 18 -2.90 -1.21 -8.56
CA ARG A 18 -2.36 -2.33 -7.79
C ARG A 18 -0.95 -1.98 -7.34
N ILE A 19 -0.74 -1.91 -6.03
CA ILE A 19 0.55 -1.56 -5.42
C ILE A 19 1.34 -2.77 -4.93
N LEU A 20 0.66 -3.90 -4.71
CA LEU A 20 1.28 -5.15 -4.32
C LEU A 20 0.50 -6.33 -4.90
N GLY A 21 1.21 -7.27 -5.53
CA GLY A 21 0.60 -8.49 -6.09
C GLY A 21 0.25 -9.51 -5.00
N LYS A 22 -0.49 -10.57 -5.35
CA LYS A 22 -0.70 -11.71 -4.44
C LYS A 22 0.63 -12.44 -4.22
N ASN A 23 0.98 -12.69 -2.96
CA ASN A 23 2.12 -13.52 -2.59
C ASN A 23 1.73 -14.48 -1.44
N PRO A 24 1.49 -15.77 -1.75
CA PRO A 24 1.20 -16.79 -0.73
C PRO A 24 2.31 -17.01 0.30
N ALA A 25 3.55 -16.64 -0.02
CA ALA A 25 4.71 -16.77 0.87
C ALA A 25 5.00 -15.49 1.67
N ARG A 26 4.20 -14.42 1.52
CA ARG A 26 4.40 -13.16 2.24
C ARG A 26 4.41 -13.42 3.74
N ARG A 27 5.41 -12.89 4.42
CA ARG A 27 5.48 -12.88 5.89
C ARG A 27 5.37 -11.47 6.44
N TYR A 28 5.73 -10.49 5.64
CA TYR A 28 5.68 -9.09 6.00
C TYR A 28 5.46 -8.20 4.76
N ALA A 29 4.73 -7.10 4.94
CA ALA A 29 4.80 -5.96 4.03
C ALA A 29 4.57 -4.65 4.80
N ILE A 30 5.18 -3.57 4.35
CA ILE A 30 4.93 -2.22 4.87
C ILE A 30 4.63 -1.27 3.73
N PHE A 31 3.67 -0.39 3.98
CA PHE A 31 3.28 0.70 3.11
C PHE A 31 3.55 2.02 3.83
N VAL A 32 4.37 2.90 3.27
CA VAL A 32 4.74 4.18 3.89
C VAL A 32 4.42 5.31 2.94
N LYS A 33 3.59 6.27 3.37
CA LYS A 33 3.40 7.52 2.63
C LYS A 33 4.69 8.33 2.74
N ASP A 34 5.40 8.51 1.64
CA ASP A 34 6.70 9.18 1.59
C ASP A 34 6.54 10.71 1.46
N ALA A 35 5.82 11.14 0.41
CA ALA A 35 5.67 12.55 0.08
C ALA A 35 4.24 12.88 -0.39
N GLY A 36 3.95 14.18 -0.50
CA GLY A 36 2.67 14.72 -0.95
C GLY A 36 1.69 15.04 0.19
N THR A 37 0.77 15.96 -0.07
CA THR A 37 -0.19 16.48 0.92
C THR A 37 -1.49 15.70 0.98
N ASP A 38 -1.74 14.81 0.02
CA ASP A 38 -3.02 14.15 -0.12
C ASP A 38 -3.11 12.82 0.63
N VAL A 39 -4.35 12.39 0.89
CA VAL A 39 -4.65 11.15 1.61
C VAL A 39 -4.49 9.95 0.69
N ILE A 40 -3.81 8.90 1.16
CA ILE A 40 -3.77 7.61 0.48
C ILE A 40 -4.80 6.66 1.11
N ARG A 41 -5.54 5.92 0.27
CA ARG A 41 -6.42 4.83 0.68
C ARG A 41 -5.90 3.50 0.19
N LEU A 42 -5.77 2.54 1.10
CA LEU A 42 -5.40 1.15 0.80
C LEU A 42 -6.65 0.25 0.84
N ALA A 43 -6.72 -0.68 -0.10
CA ALA A 43 -7.75 -1.70 -0.17
C ALA A 43 -7.14 -3.09 -0.42
N PHE A 44 -7.70 -4.11 0.23
CA PHE A 44 -7.17 -5.47 0.24
C PHE A 44 -8.11 -6.39 -0.56
N GLY A 45 -7.61 -6.94 -1.67
CA GLY A 45 -8.36 -7.87 -2.53
C GLY A 45 -9.52 -7.26 -3.33
N ILE A 46 -9.75 -5.95 -3.22
CA ILE A 46 -10.78 -5.21 -3.96
C ILE A 46 -10.21 -3.88 -4.47
N PRO A 47 -10.82 -3.26 -5.49
CA PRO A 47 -10.41 -1.95 -5.96
C PRO A 47 -10.43 -0.90 -4.85
N ALA A 48 -9.42 -0.04 -4.83
CA ALA A 48 -9.37 1.09 -3.92
C ALA A 48 -10.32 2.21 -4.38
N VAL A 49 -11.09 2.78 -3.45
CA VAL A 49 -12.14 3.78 -3.71
C VAL A 49 -12.02 4.93 -2.72
N SER A 50 -12.22 6.16 -3.18
CA SER A 50 -12.10 7.35 -2.34
C SER A 50 -13.06 7.30 -1.15
N GLY A 51 -12.59 7.74 0.03
CA GLY A 51 -13.35 7.67 1.27
C GLY A 51 -13.50 6.27 1.90
N ARG A 52 -12.91 5.21 1.33
CA ARG A 52 -13.02 3.82 1.84
C ARG A 52 -11.65 3.18 2.09
N GLY A 53 -11.62 2.15 2.93
CA GLY A 53 -10.39 1.40 3.23
C GLY A 53 -9.47 2.09 4.23
N LEU A 54 -8.26 1.56 4.35
CA LEU A 54 -7.28 2.04 5.33
C LEU A 54 -6.64 3.34 4.86
N ARG A 55 -6.52 4.31 5.76
CA ARG A 55 -6.13 5.69 5.46
C ARG A 55 -4.70 5.98 5.91
N LEU A 56 -3.87 6.52 5.02
CA LEU A 56 -2.58 7.13 5.38
C LEU A 56 -2.69 8.65 5.17
N ASN A 57 -2.55 9.43 6.24
CA ASN A 57 -2.90 10.85 6.26
C ASN A 57 -1.73 11.73 5.83
N GLU A 58 -0.62 11.63 6.57
CA GLU A 58 0.53 12.51 6.47
C GLU A 58 1.78 11.75 6.05
N ALA A 59 2.79 12.44 5.53
CA ALA A 59 4.09 11.83 5.25
C ALA A 59 4.64 11.14 6.52
N GLY A 60 5.16 9.92 6.37
CA GLY A 60 5.56 9.03 7.46
C GLY A 60 4.44 8.13 8.01
N SER A 61 3.16 8.38 7.67
CA SER A 61 2.07 7.45 7.99
C SER A 61 2.33 6.10 7.32
N ASN A 62 2.13 5.02 8.06
CA ASN A 62 2.41 3.69 7.56
C ASN A 62 1.36 2.66 8.00
N TYR A 63 1.33 1.55 7.27
CA TYR A 63 0.58 0.36 7.64
C TYR A 63 1.42 -0.87 7.36
N GLU A 64 1.36 -1.82 8.28
CA GLU A 64 2.12 -3.05 8.23
C GLU A 64 1.19 -4.26 8.15
N ILE A 65 1.52 -5.18 7.24
CA ILE A 65 1.06 -6.57 7.25
C ILE A 65 2.18 -7.39 7.91
N ASN A 66 1.84 -8.15 8.95
CA ASN A 66 2.71 -9.09 9.62
C ASN A 66 1.93 -10.36 10.05
N LEU A 67 2.54 -11.19 10.88
CA LEU A 67 1.96 -12.48 11.27
C LEU A 67 0.67 -12.38 12.10
N THR A 68 0.34 -11.21 12.65
CA THR A 68 -0.88 -11.00 13.44
C THR A 68 -2.08 -10.53 12.61
N ASN A 69 -1.83 -9.98 11.42
CA ASN A 69 -2.83 -9.45 10.49
C ASN A 69 -2.51 -9.85 9.05
N LEU A 70 -2.03 -11.08 8.87
CA LEU A 70 -1.43 -11.52 7.61
C LEU A 70 -2.43 -11.47 6.46
N TRP A 71 -2.07 -10.72 5.42
CA TRP A 71 -2.77 -10.67 4.14
C TRP A 71 -1.83 -11.09 3.02
N THR A 72 -2.17 -12.15 2.28
CA THR A 72 -1.34 -12.67 1.18
C THR A 72 -1.89 -12.32 -0.21
N GLY A 73 -3.07 -11.67 -0.28
CA GLY A 73 -3.70 -11.25 -1.53
C GLY A 73 -3.07 -10.00 -2.15
N GLU A 74 -3.71 -9.50 -3.21
CA GLU A 74 -3.36 -8.23 -3.84
C GLU A 74 -3.74 -7.05 -2.94
N VAL A 75 -3.00 -5.95 -3.09
CA VAL A 75 -3.29 -4.67 -2.43
C VAL A 75 -3.37 -3.57 -3.48
N TYR A 76 -4.41 -2.77 -3.38
CA TYR A 76 -4.68 -1.64 -4.26
C TYR A 76 -4.61 -0.34 -3.46
N ALA A 77 -4.26 0.75 -4.14
CA ALA A 77 -4.30 2.08 -3.56
C ALA A 77 -4.78 3.14 -4.53
N ILE A 78 -5.25 4.25 -3.95
CA ILE A 78 -5.50 5.52 -4.62
C ILE A 78 -5.00 6.67 -3.74
N ALA A 79 -4.80 7.81 -4.35
CA ALA A 79 -4.83 9.11 -3.70
C ALA A 79 -6.26 9.69 -3.81
N GLU A 80 -6.73 10.48 -2.84
CA GLU A 80 -8.09 11.04 -2.91
C GLU A 80 -8.24 12.17 -3.94
N SER A 81 -7.17 12.92 -4.22
CA SER A 81 -7.17 14.10 -5.09
C SER A 81 -5.82 14.40 -5.77
N GLY A 82 -4.69 14.11 -5.14
CA GLY A 82 -3.35 14.50 -5.56
C GLY A 82 -2.49 13.34 -6.06
N THR A 83 -1.17 13.55 -6.07
CA THR A 83 -0.18 12.54 -6.50
C THR A 83 0.89 12.29 -5.43
N PRO A 84 0.53 11.79 -4.24
CA PRO A 84 1.47 11.42 -3.21
C PRO A 84 2.27 10.16 -3.61
N ASP A 85 3.44 10.03 -3.03
CA ASP A 85 4.32 8.88 -3.21
C ASP A 85 4.09 7.86 -2.09
N LEU A 86 3.95 6.59 -2.48
CA LEU A 86 3.88 5.44 -1.58
C LEU A 86 5.12 4.57 -1.75
N ILE A 87 5.80 4.29 -0.65
CA ILE A 87 6.84 3.26 -0.57
C ILE A 87 6.18 1.94 -0.16
N VAL A 88 6.56 0.86 -0.83
CA VAL A 88 6.10 -0.51 -0.53
C VAL A 88 7.29 -1.42 -0.38
N GLN A 89 7.40 -2.09 0.77
CA GLN A 89 8.36 -3.16 0.99
C GLN A 89 7.68 -4.47 1.37
N GLU A 90 8.20 -5.60 0.87
CA GLU A 90 7.68 -6.95 1.15
C GLU A 90 8.81 -7.95 1.35
N TRP A 91 8.60 -8.94 2.23
CA TRP A 91 9.46 -10.09 2.50
C TRP A 91 8.62 -11.36 2.74
#